data_AF-A0A9X2QHK1-F1
#
_entry.id   AF-A0A9X2QHK1-F1
#
_cell.length_a   1.000
_cell.length_b   1.000
_cell.length_c   1.000
_cell.angle_alpha   90.00
_cell.angle_beta   90.00
_cell.angle_gamma   90.00
#
_symmetry.space_group_name_H-M   'P 1'
#
loop_
_entity.id
_entity.type
_entity.pdbx_description
1 polymer ?
#
loop_
_entity_poly.entity_id
_entity_poly.type
_entity_poly.pdbx_seq_one_letter_code
_entity_poly.pdbx_strand_id
1 'polypeptide(L)'
;MKILNSLMDKLDSISSLTMLCINSVLCVFVLLAHGGALLLVRTGKVPEMAQEVAIAYVSIPAVIVSLAFSALALIRREKLVAALKVHAVMLMGLAAYTLYVGLDVVFNGVPSGSRFSWDPTLFAVFLGYPFLLIKRAFPWSGFSRAPLRFAPVLAVGISFLISIAVSWRMFALFRASVE
;
A
#
# COMPACT_ATOMS: atom_id res chain seq x y z
N MET A 1 4.61 15.77 22.00
CA MET A 1 3.96 14.45 22.26
C MET A 1 2.43 14.48 22.32
N LYS A 2 1.78 15.50 22.92
CA LYS A 2 0.31 15.55 23.09
C LYS A 2 -0.47 15.40 21.77
N ILE A 3 -0.03 16.10 20.70
CA ILE A 3 -0.65 16.04 19.37
C ILE A 3 -0.52 14.63 18.77
N LEU A 4 0.68 14.04 18.81
CA LEU A 4 0.94 12.72 18.26
C LEU A 4 0.14 11.62 18.98
N ASN A 5 0.03 11.71 20.30
CA ASN A 5 -0.79 10.78 21.07
C ASN A 5 -2.27 10.90 20.69
N SER A 6 -2.80 12.12 20.59
CA SER A 6 -4.18 12.38 20.15
C SER A 6 -4.46 11.85 18.74
N LEU A 7 -3.50 11.98 17.81
CA LEU A 7 -3.60 11.40 16.48
C LEU A 7 -3.70 9.88 16.55
N MET A 8 -2.83 9.23 17.32
CA MET A 8 -2.85 7.77 17.49
C MET A 8 -4.15 7.29 18.12
N ASP A 9 -4.66 7.98 19.14
CA ASP A 9 -5.93 7.64 19.79
C ASP A 9 -7.09 7.74 18.79
N LYS A 10 -7.10 8.75 17.90
CA LYS A 10 -8.08 8.86 16.81
C LYS A 10 -7.99 7.69 15.82
N LEU A 11 -6.79 7.33 15.38
CA LEU A 11 -6.60 6.18 14.47
C LEU A 11 -7.01 4.85 15.11
N ASP A 12 -6.77 4.70 16.41
CA ASP A 12 -7.16 3.51 17.17
C ASP A 12 -8.68 3.44 17.39
N SER A 13 -9.36 4.59 17.41
CA SER A 13 -10.82 4.66 17.55
C SER A 13 -11.62 4.20 16.33
N ILE A 14 -10.99 4.12 15.14
CA ILE A 14 -11.65 3.64 13.91
C ILE A 14 -12.15 2.21 14.15
N SER A 15 -13.40 1.88 13.81
CA SER A 15 -13.90 0.52 14.06
C SER A 15 -13.26 -0.52 13.12
N SER A 16 -13.10 -1.76 13.60
CA SER A 16 -12.61 -2.89 12.78
C SER A 16 -13.48 -3.15 11.55
N LEU A 17 -14.80 -2.94 11.66
CA LEU A 17 -15.73 -3.05 10.54
C LEU A 17 -15.49 -1.95 9.50
N THR A 18 -15.27 -0.71 9.95
CA THR A 18 -14.95 0.42 9.07
C THR A 18 -13.67 0.15 8.29
N MET A 19 -12.62 -0.36 8.95
CA MET A 19 -11.37 -0.73 8.28
C MET A 19 -11.60 -1.84 7.23
N LEU A 20 -12.41 -2.85 7.56
CA LEU A 20 -12.75 -3.91 6.62
C LEU A 20 -13.43 -3.31 5.39
N CYS A 21 -14.46 -2.48 5.56
CA CYS A 21 -15.17 -1.86 4.46
C CYS A 21 -14.26 -1.00 3.58
N ILE A 22 -13.40 -0.18 4.17
CA ILE A 22 -12.43 0.65 3.43
C ILE A 22 -11.53 -0.26 2.59
N ASN A 23 -10.97 -1.32 3.18
CA ASN A 23 -10.08 -2.21 2.44
C ASN A 23 -10.83 -3.00 1.35
N SER A 24 -12.06 -3.42 1.60
CA SER A 24 -12.88 -4.08 0.58
C SER A 24 -13.13 -3.18 -0.61
N VAL A 25 -13.44 -1.90 -0.38
CA VAL A 25 -13.59 -0.89 -1.45
C VAL A 25 -12.29 -0.74 -2.24
N LEU A 26 -11.14 -0.64 -1.55
CA LEU A 26 -9.83 -0.59 -2.21
C LEU A 26 -9.57 -1.85 -3.06
N CYS A 27 -9.89 -3.04 -2.54
CA CYS A 27 -9.78 -4.28 -3.31
C CYS A 27 -10.66 -4.27 -4.56
N VAL A 28 -11.88 -3.74 -4.50
CA VAL A 28 -12.75 -3.59 -5.67
C VAL A 28 -12.12 -2.66 -6.70
N PHE A 29 -11.57 -1.51 -6.28
CA PHE A 29 -10.89 -0.60 -7.21
C PHE A 29 -9.67 -1.24 -7.88
N VAL A 30 -8.85 -1.98 -7.13
CA VAL A 30 -7.71 -2.72 -7.69
C VAL A 30 -8.18 -3.79 -8.68
N LEU A 31 -9.25 -4.53 -8.34
CA LEU A 31 -9.80 -5.55 -9.22
C LEU A 31 -10.35 -4.94 -10.52
N LEU A 32 -11.03 -3.80 -10.44
CA LEU A 32 -11.53 -3.08 -11.61
C LEU A 32 -10.39 -2.54 -12.48
N ALA A 33 -9.38 -1.92 -11.86
CA ALA A 33 -8.24 -1.36 -12.58
C ALA A 33 -7.40 -2.44 -13.27
N HIS A 34 -6.94 -3.45 -12.51
CA HIS A 34 -6.05 -4.47 -13.04
C HIS A 34 -6.80 -5.52 -13.86
N GLY A 35 -8.03 -5.87 -13.47
CA GLY A 35 -8.90 -6.75 -14.26
C GLY A 35 -9.32 -6.13 -15.58
N GLY A 36 -9.68 -4.84 -15.57
CA GLY A 36 -9.96 -4.08 -16.79
C GLY A 36 -8.76 -4.01 -17.73
N ALA A 37 -7.56 -3.70 -17.20
CA ALA A 37 -6.33 -3.70 -17.98
C ALA A 37 -6.04 -5.07 -18.61
N LEU A 38 -6.16 -6.16 -17.84
CA LEU A 38 -5.96 -7.53 -18.35
C LEU A 38 -6.96 -7.88 -19.47
N LEU A 39 -8.22 -7.47 -19.35
CA LEU A 39 -9.24 -7.68 -20.38
C LEU A 39 -8.93 -6.90 -21.68
N LEU A 40 -8.47 -5.66 -21.56
CA LEU A 40 -8.09 -4.84 -22.72
C LEU A 40 -6.88 -5.43 -23.47
N VAL A 41 -5.89 -5.93 -22.75
CA VAL A 41 -4.74 -6.62 -23.35
C VAL A 41 -5.17 -7.92 -24.03
N ARG A 42 -6.00 -8.74 -23.38
CA ARG A 42 -6.49 -10.00 -23.98
C ARG A 42 -7.36 -9.81 -25.21
N THR A 43 -8.08 -8.70 -25.30
CA THR A 43 -8.90 -8.36 -26.48
C THR A 43 -8.08 -7.72 -27.61
N GLY A 44 -6.75 -7.59 -27.45
CA GLY A 44 -5.85 -7.04 -28.46
C GLY A 44 -5.99 -5.53 -28.68
N LYS A 45 -6.76 -4.83 -27.83
CA LYS A 45 -7.03 -3.40 -27.98
C LYS A 45 -5.85 -2.53 -27.57
N VAL A 46 -5.00 -3.00 -26.65
CA VAL A 46 -3.84 -2.24 -26.14
C VAL A 46 -2.66 -3.19 -25.82
N PRO A 47 -1.99 -3.77 -26.83
CA PRO A 47 -0.92 -4.76 -26.62
C PRO A 47 0.32 -4.19 -25.92
N GLU A 48 0.54 -2.87 -26.00
CA GLU A 48 1.67 -2.16 -25.37
C GLU A 48 1.67 -2.25 -23.84
N MET A 49 0.54 -2.58 -23.21
CA MET A 49 0.44 -2.71 -21.74
C MET A 49 0.89 -4.08 -21.23
N ALA A 50 1.30 -5.02 -22.09
CA ALA A 50 1.63 -6.40 -21.69
C ALA A 50 2.65 -6.51 -20.54
N GLN A 51 3.61 -5.58 -20.47
CA GLN A 51 4.60 -5.53 -19.40
C GLN A 51 4.01 -5.04 -18.06
N GLU A 52 2.99 -4.17 -18.10
CA GLU A 52 2.24 -3.71 -16.93
C GLU A 52 1.26 -4.78 -16.40
N VAL A 53 0.92 -5.80 -17.21
CA VAL A 53 0.03 -6.91 -16.80
C VAL A 53 0.70 -7.88 -15.82
N ALA A 54 2.04 -7.92 -15.73
CA ALA A 54 2.74 -8.82 -14.81
C ALA A 54 2.28 -8.65 -13.35
N ILE A 55 2.07 -7.41 -12.91
CA ILE A 55 1.56 -7.09 -11.56
C ILE A 55 0.08 -7.50 -11.43
N ALA A 56 -0.71 -7.40 -12.50
CA ALA A 56 -2.11 -7.82 -12.52
C ALA A 56 -2.28 -9.31 -12.19
N TYR A 57 -1.37 -10.17 -12.66
CA TYR A 57 -1.40 -11.61 -12.38
C TYR A 57 -1.20 -11.97 -10.91
N VAL A 58 -0.50 -11.14 -10.14
CA VAL A 58 -0.29 -11.33 -8.69
C VAL A 58 -1.40 -10.64 -7.88
N SER A 59 -1.71 -9.40 -8.25
CA SER A 59 -2.65 -8.56 -7.51
C SER A 59 -4.11 -9.02 -7.64
N ILE A 60 -4.56 -9.50 -8.80
CA ILE A 60 -5.94 -9.96 -9.00
C ILE A 60 -6.27 -11.14 -8.06
N PRO A 61 -5.50 -12.25 -8.02
CA PRO A 61 -5.74 -13.31 -7.05
C PRO A 61 -5.70 -12.83 -5.60
N ALA A 62 -4.74 -11.97 -5.24
CA ALA A 62 -4.61 -11.44 -3.89
C ALA A 62 -5.85 -10.64 -3.44
N VAL A 63 -6.42 -9.80 -4.32
CA VAL A 63 -7.64 -9.04 -3.99
C VAL A 63 -8.88 -9.92 -4.00
N ILE A 64 -8.97 -10.94 -4.86
CA ILE A 64 -10.08 -11.91 -4.83
C ILE A 64 -10.12 -12.64 -3.49
N VAL A 65 -8.97 -13.13 -3.01
CA VAL A 65 -8.86 -13.77 -1.69
C VAL A 65 -9.28 -12.79 -0.58
N SER A 66 -8.77 -11.56 -0.63
CA SER A 66 -9.09 -10.52 0.37
C SER A 66 -10.58 -10.17 0.38
N LEU A 67 -11.23 -10.11 -0.78
CA LEU A 67 -12.67 -9.89 -0.92
C LEU A 67 -13.48 -11.08 -0.41
N ALA A 68 -13.07 -12.32 -0.69
CA ALA A 68 -13.73 -13.51 -0.18
C ALA A 68 -13.74 -13.55 1.36
N PHE A 69 -12.61 -13.22 2.00
CA PHE A 69 -12.53 -13.07 3.46
C PHE A 69 -13.38 -11.91 3.97
N SER A 70 -13.48 -10.82 3.22
CA SER A 70 -14.34 -9.69 3.60
C SER A 70 -15.81 -10.07 3.57
N ALA A 71 -16.27 -10.72 2.50
CA ALA A 71 -17.63 -11.22 2.37
C ALA A 71 -17.97 -12.20 3.51
N LEU A 72 -17.06 -13.14 3.80
CA LEU A 72 -17.21 -14.06 4.91
C LEU A 72 -17.34 -13.33 6.26
N ALA A 73 -16.53 -12.30 6.51
CA ALA A 73 -16.59 -11.52 7.74
C ALA A 73 -17.85 -10.65 7.87
N LEU A 74 -18.44 -10.21 6.75
CA LEU A 74 -19.71 -9.48 6.75
C LEU A 74 -20.89 -10.41 7.06
N ILE A 75 -20.84 -11.67 6.61
CA ILE A 75 -21.86 -12.69 6.93
C ILE A 75 -21.66 -13.20 8.37
N ARG A 76 -20.40 -13.45 8.75
CA ARG A 76 -20.00 -14.07 10.02
C ARG A 76 -19.04 -13.15 10.76
N ARG A 77 -19.58 -12.34 11.68
CA ARG A 77 -18.81 -11.30 12.38
C ARG A 77 -17.64 -11.86 13.20
N GLU A 78 -17.70 -13.11 13.63
CA GLU A 78 -16.59 -13.80 14.31
C GLU A 78 -15.34 -13.96 13.42
N LYS A 79 -15.48 -13.85 12.10
CA LYS A 79 -14.38 -13.92 11.13
C LYS A 79 -13.74 -12.55 10.83
N LEU A 80 -14.24 -11.47 11.42
CA LEU A 80 -13.74 -10.11 11.19
C LEU A 80 -12.24 -9.97 11.43
N VAL A 81 -11.74 -10.53 12.54
CA VAL A 81 -10.30 -10.49 12.87
C VAL A 81 -9.48 -11.25 11.83
N ALA A 82 -9.95 -12.41 11.39
CA ALA A 82 -9.26 -13.21 10.38
C ALA A 82 -9.18 -12.46 9.03
N ALA A 83 -10.27 -11.82 8.61
CA ALA A 83 -10.28 -11.01 7.41
C ALA A 83 -9.29 -9.84 7.51
N LEU A 84 -9.28 -9.09 8.62
CA LEU A 84 -8.32 -8.00 8.80
C LEU A 84 -6.86 -8.47 8.80
N LYS A 85 -6.56 -9.67 9.31
CA LYS A 85 -5.22 -10.26 9.23
C LYS A 85 -4.79 -10.54 7.79
N VAL A 86 -5.68 -11.10 6.98
CA VAL A 86 -5.43 -11.36 5.54
C VAL A 86 -5.11 -10.05 4.84
N HIS A 87 -5.94 -9.02 5.04
CA HIS A 87 -5.72 -7.69 4.48
C HIS A 87 -4.41 -7.07 4.96
N ALA A 88 -4.06 -7.21 6.24
CA ALA A 88 -2.80 -6.72 6.79
C ALA A 88 -1.59 -7.37 6.10
N VAL A 89 -1.60 -8.69 5.93
CA VAL A 89 -0.48 -9.42 5.30
C VAL A 89 -0.34 -9.00 3.84
N MET A 90 -1.43 -8.92 3.09
CA MET A 90 -1.40 -8.50 1.69
C MET A 90 -0.87 -7.07 1.53
N LEU A 91 -1.34 -6.15 2.37
CA LEU A 91 -0.91 -4.76 2.35
C LEU A 91 0.54 -4.58 2.83
N MET A 92 1.03 -5.43 3.74
CA MET A 92 2.45 -5.45 4.12
C MET A 92 3.34 -5.93 2.96
N GLY A 93 2.89 -6.92 2.19
CA GLY A 93 3.58 -7.34 0.97
C GLY A 93 3.67 -6.19 -0.05
N LEU A 94 2.57 -5.47 -0.24
CA LEU A 94 2.54 -4.27 -1.08
C LEU A 94 3.49 -3.19 -0.54
N ALA A 95 3.48 -2.89 0.76
CA ALA A 95 4.41 -1.94 1.36
C ALA A 95 5.87 -2.31 1.12
N ALA A 96 6.24 -3.59 1.29
CA ALA A 96 7.61 -4.05 1.05
C ALA A 96 8.02 -3.85 -0.42
N TYR A 97 7.13 -4.19 -1.36
CA TYR A 97 7.37 -3.96 -2.78
C TYR A 97 7.49 -2.47 -3.12
N THR A 98 6.57 -1.63 -2.62
CA THR A 98 6.59 -0.18 -2.83
C THR A 98 7.86 0.44 -2.23
N LEU A 99 8.27 0.02 -1.03
CA LEU A 99 9.53 0.43 -0.41
C LEU A 99 10.73 0.07 -1.29
N TYR A 100 10.77 -1.16 -1.81
CA TYR A 100 11.80 -1.61 -2.73
C TYR A 100 11.89 -0.70 -3.96
N VAL A 101 10.76 -0.40 -4.62
CA VAL A 101 10.72 0.51 -5.78
C VAL A 101 11.23 1.90 -5.41
N GLY A 102 10.83 2.44 -4.26
CA GLY A 102 11.31 3.74 -3.79
C GLY A 102 12.83 3.77 -3.58
N LEU A 103 13.39 2.73 -2.95
CA LEU A 103 14.84 2.62 -2.74
C LEU A 103 15.60 2.39 -4.05
N ASP A 104 15.05 1.61 -4.96
CA ASP A 104 15.61 1.38 -6.29
C ASP A 104 15.77 2.72 -7.04
N VAL A 105 14.75 3.58 -7.01
CA VAL A 105 14.83 4.93 -7.60
C VAL A 105 15.89 5.79 -6.93
N VAL A 106 16.03 5.71 -5.60
CA VAL A 106 17.02 6.48 -4.84
C VAL A 106 18.45 6.04 -5.18
N PHE A 107 18.71 4.75 -5.29
CA PHE A 107 20.06 4.21 -5.47
C PHE A 107 20.46 4.05 -6.93
N ASN A 108 19.57 3.56 -7.77
CA ASN A 108 19.82 3.23 -9.19
C ASN A 108 19.33 4.30 -10.15
N GLY A 109 18.56 5.29 -9.67
CA GLY A 109 18.08 6.42 -10.45
C GLY A 109 16.66 6.22 -11.00
N VAL A 110 16.14 7.27 -11.64
CA VAL A 110 14.77 7.25 -12.18
C VAL A 110 14.71 6.29 -13.38
N PRO A 111 13.76 5.35 -13.43
CA PRO A 111 13.59 4.44 -14.56
C PRO A 111 13.48 5.21 -15.88
N SER A 112 14.20 4.76 -16.90
CA SER A 112 14.17 5.37 -18.23
C SER A 112 12.82 5.15 -18.90
N GLY A 113 12.14 6.23 -19.27
CA GLY A 113 10.84 6.20 -19.98
C GLY A 113 9.95 7.38 -19.58
N SER A 114 8.95 7.71 -20.41
CA SER A 114 8.09 8.88 -20.22
C SER A 114 6.99 8.73 -19.16
N ARG A 115 6.95 7.62 -18.41
CA ARG A 115 5.82 7.25 -17.55
C ARG A 115 6.11 7.17 -16.06
N PHE A 116 7.33 7.48 -15.62
CA PHE A 116 7.63 7.48 -14.17
C PHE A 116 6.97 8.68 -13.50
N SER A 117 6.10 8.41 -12.54
CA SER A 117 5.48 9.41 -11.68
C SER A 117 5.65 9.00 -10.22
N TRP A 118 5.90 9.98 -9.36
CA TRP A 118 6.05 9.78 -7.94
C TRP A 118 5.04 10.62 -7.16
N ASP A 119 4.18 9.95 -6.41
CA ASP A 119 3.28 10.61 -5.46
C ASP A 119 3.75 10.33 -4.01
N PRO A 120 4.33 11.34 -3.32
CA PRO A 120 4.84 11.17 -1.97
C PRO A 120 3.73 10.89 -0.94
N THR A 121 2.51 11.35 -1.20
CA THR A 121 1.36 11.15 -0.31
C THR A 121 0.90 9.70 -0.40
N LEU A 122 0.72 9.19 -1.62
CA LEU A 122 0.31 7.82 -1.86
C LEU A 122 1.39 6.84 -1.34
N PHE A 123 2.66 7.16 -1.55
CA PHE A 123 3.79 6.38 -1.02
C PHE A 123 3.76 6.31 0.51
N ALA A 124 3.52 7.44 1.19
CA ALA A 124 3.39 7.49 2.65
C ALA A 124 2.20 6.67 3.17
N VAL A 125 1.07 6.71 2.46
CA VAL A 125 -0.11 5.90 2.80
C VAL A 125 0.20 4.41 2.65
N PHE A 126 0.82 4.00 1.53
CA PHE A 126 1.19 2.60 1.29
C PHE A 126 2.20 2.07 2.30
N LEU A 127 3.09 2.90 2.84
CA LEU A 127 4.01 2.46 3.89
C LEU A 127 3.38 2.53 5.29
N GLY A 128 2.63 3.57 5.63
CA GLY A 128 2.12 3.78 6.99
C GLY A 128 0.88 2.96 7.34
N TYR A 129 -0.09 2.86 6.44
CA TYR A 129 -1.36 2.20 6.69
C TYR A 129 -1.23 0.69 7.05
N PRO A 130 -0.36 -0.10 6.41
CA PRO A 130 -0.22 -1.51 6.74
C PRO A 130 0.27 -1.74 8.17
N PHE A 131 1.13 -0.88 8.71
CA PHE A 131 1.52 -0.93 10.12
C PHE A 131 0.36 -0.60 11.07
N LEU A 132 -0.53 0.31 10.67
CA LEU A 132 -1.75 0.60 11.46
C LEU A 132 -2.69 -0.61 11.47
N LEU A 133 -2.77 -1.33 10.36
CA LEU A 133 -3.62 -2.51 10.26
C LEU A 133 -3.01 -3.71 10.98
N ILE A 134 -1.71 -3.97 10.85
CA ILE A 134 -1.04 -5.10 11.49
C ILE A 134 -1.01 -4.97 13.02
N LYS A 135 -0.79 -3.75 13.55
CA LYS A 135 -0.80 -3.52 15.00
C LYS A 135 -2.15 -3.86 15.62
N ARG A 136 -3.24 -3.74 14.84
CA ARG A 136 -4.62 -3.98 15.27
C ARG A 136 -5.10 -5.40 15.00
N ALA A 137 -4.68 -6.00 13.90
CA ALA A 137 -5.14 -7.32 13.47
C ALA A 137 -4.49 -8.47 14.26
N PHE A 138 -3.30 -8.26 14.81
CA PHE A 138 -2.54 -9.29 15.51
C PHE A 138 -2.40 -9.01 17.02
N PRO A 139 -2.42 -10.05 17.87
CA PRO A 139 -2.10 -9.91 19.28
C PRO A 139 -0.58 -9.81 19.46
N TRP A 140 -0.11 -8.76 20.14
CA TRP A 140 1.32 -8.46 20.31
C TRP A 140 1.81 -8.69 21.75
N SER A 141 1.44 -9.82 22.35
CA SER A 141 1.69 -10.11 23.77
C SER A 141 3.17 -10.15 24.20
N GLY A 142 4.12 -10.17 23.25
CA GLY A 142 5.57 -10.17 23.52
C GLY A 142 6.32 -8.91 23.09
N PHE A 143 5.65 -7.89 22.53
CA PHE A 143 6.32 -6.68 22.04
C PHE A 143 6.10 -5.50 22.98
N SER A 144 7.12 -4.63 23.08
CA SER A 144 6.97 -3.37 23.82
C SER A 144 5.88 -2.52 23.16
N ARG A 145 4.98 -1.97 23.99
CA ARG A 145 3.79 -1.23 23.49
C ARG A 145 4.16 0.05 22.74
N ALA A 146 5.29 0.68 23.07
CA ALA A 146 5.67 1.99 22.53
C ALA A 146 6.13 1.94 21.06
N PRO A 147 7.08 1.10 20.63
CA PRO A 147 7.47 1.00 19.21
C PRO A 147 6.30 0.60 18.31
N LEU A 148 5.49 -0.35 18.77
CA LEU A 148 4.31 -0.80 18.02
C LEU A 148 3.26 0.31 17.87
N ARG A 149 3.07 1.14 18.90
CA ARG A 149 2.13 2.27 18.87
C ARG A 149 2.51 3.30 17.81
N PHE A 150 3.81 3.60 17.66
CA PHE A 150 4.31 4.63 16.75
C PHE A 150 4.83 4.09 15.41
N ALA A 151 4.79 2.78 15.17
CA ALA A 151 5.23 2.17 13.91
C ALA A 151 4.63 2.82 12.64
N PRO A 152 3.32 3.15 12.57
CA PRO A 152 2.75 3.83 11.40
C PRO A 152 3.38 5.21 11.15
N VAL A 153 3.69 5.93 12.22
CA VAL A 153 4.30 7.27 12.16
C VAL A 153 5.75 7.18 11.72
N LEU A 154 6.50 6.19 12.24
CA LEU A 154 7.86 5.93 11.81
C LEU A 154 7.92 5.56 10.33
N ALA A 155 7.00 4.73 9.86
CA ALA A 155 6.89 4.37 8.44
C ALA A 155 6.62 5.60 7.55
N VAL A 156 5.75 6.52 7.98
CA VAL A 156 5.53 7.80 7.28
C VAL A 156 6.76 8.71 7.33
N GLY A 157 7.51 8.71 8.44
CA GLY A 157 8.77 9.45 8.55
C GLY A 157 9.81 8.93 7.54
N ILE A 158 9.97 7.62 7.45
CA ILE A 158 10.84 6.97 6.47
C ILE A 158 10.37 7.27 5.04
N SER A 159 9.06 7.20 4.79
CA SER A 159 8.51 7.47 3.46
C SER A 159 8.79 8.89 2.98
N PHE A 160 8.76 9.86 3.91
CA PHE A 160 9.06 11.25 3.63
C PHE A 160 10.53 11.45 3.24
N LEU A 161 11.47 10.83 3.98
CA LEU A 161 12.90 10.88 3.65
C LEU A 161 13.20 10.28 2.27
N ILE A 162 12.61 9.13 1.97
CA ILE A 162 12.74 8.50 0.65
C ILE A 162 12.14 9.39 -0.44
N SER A 163 10.97 9.98 -0.18
CA SER A 163 10.32 10.88 -1.15
C SER A 163 11.18 12.10 -1.47
N ILE A 164 11.82 12.72 -0.47
CA ILE A 164 12.78 13.81 -0.70
C ILE A 164 13.92 13.34 -1.60
N ALA A 165 14.50 12.17 -1.31
CA ALA A 165 15.58 11.62 -2.10
C ALA A 165 15.15 11.31 -3.56
N VAL A 166 13.95 10.77 -3.77
CA VAL A 166 13.37 10.55 -5.11
C VAL A 166 13.16 11.87 -5.83
N SER A 167 12.56 12.88 -5.18
CA SER A 167 12.37 14.22 -5.77
C SER A 167 13.70 14.86 -6.16
N TRP A 168 14.74 14.69 -5.34
CA TRP A 168 16.09 15.15 -5.68
C TRP A 168 16.64 14.45 -6.93
N ARG A 169 16.49 13.12 -7.04
CA ARG A 169 16.89 12.36 -8.24
C ARG A 169 16.15 12.83 -9.49
N MET A 170 14.85 13.04 -9.40
CA MET A 170 14.04 13.57 -10.51
C MET A 170 14.49 14.97 -10.92
N PHE A 171 14.78 15.85 -9.96
CA PHE A 171 15.26 17.20 -10.23
C PHE A 171 16.65 17.20 -10.91
N ALA A 172 17.57 16.34 -10.45
CA ALA A 172 18.88 16.19 -11.06
C ALA A 172 18.79 15.72 -12.52
N LEU A 173 17.91 14.76 -12.81
CA LEU A 173 17.64 14.29 -14.16
C LEU A 173 17.06 15.41 -15.05
N PHE A 174 16.10 16.18 -14.53
CA PHE A 174 15.54 17.32 -15.27
C PHE A 174 16.61 18.36 -15.63
N ARG A 175 17.49 18.72 -14.69
CA ARG A 175 18.59 19.66 -14.97
C ARG A 175 19.52 19.14 -16.08
N ALA A 176 19.91 17.87 -16.02
CA ALA A 176 20.79 17.26 -17.02
C ALA A 176 20.17 17.16 -18.42
N SER A 177 18.85 17.30 -18.56
CA SER A 177 18.16 17.30 -19.85
C SER A 177 18.04 18.67 -20.52
N VAL A 178 18.37 19.75 -19.79
CA VAL A 178 18.28 21.14 -20.26
C VAL A 178 19.66 21.70 -20.67
N GLU A 179 20.74 21.04 -20.24
CA GLU A 179 22.12 21.31 -20.66
C GLU A 179 22.48 20.51 -21.92
#